data_AF-A0A9P6IHX8-F1
#
_entry.id   AF-A0A9P6IHX8-F1
#
_cell.length_a   1.000
_cell.length_b   1.000
_cell.length_c   1.000
_cell.angle_alpha   90.00
_cell.angle_beta   90.00
_cell.angle_gamma   90.00
#
_symmetry.space_group_name_H-M   'P 1'
#
loop_
_entity.id
_entity.type
_entity.pdbx_description
1 polymer ?
#
loop_
_entity_poly.entity_id
_entity_poly.type
_entity_poly.pdbx_seq_one_letter_code
_entity_poly.pdbx_strand_id
1 'polypeptide(L)'
;MNPQGAGTIIFPDQPSGMCALKRNTPPPSSKVLLENGYQLDLSRRHPTAVTIKDNVWVLNIHSNRKSVSHGFFEQIFSTLDRYGIAVDLISTSEVHISMALSVNVIEAEMEKAIEGLRLIGTVSVSKDMAILSLVGKQMKNMVGISGRMFSTLAKAGINIEMISQGASEINISCVILERQAIQALNVIHTELLSNVAEEDEDTTAKMTTTDDDDTDKESKKKHDHHAKDREGMLQCALARRSEELHDLSQAFEEALTGKKPLDPPTGCSVAVQRAWVHSSDAHDYRDRLEVLIDEAEARLEKLEERL
;
A
#
# COMPACT_ATOMS: atom_id res chain seq x y z
N MET A 1 23.13 -9.17 18.03
CA MET A 1 23.37 -10.48 17.39
C MET A 1 23.69 -10.24 15.92
N ASN A 2 24.84 -10.70 15.44
CA ASN A 2 25.23 -10.54 14.03
C ASN A 2 24.80 -11.83 13.31
N PRO A 3 23.81 -11.80 12.41
CA PRO A 3 23.32 -13.01 11.76
C PRO A 3 24.45 -13.64 10.93
N GLN A 4 24.77 -14.91 11.19
CA GLN A 4 25.88 -15.64 10.53
C GLN A 4 25.56 -16.10 9.10
N GLY A 5 24.49 -15.56 8.48
CA GLY A 5 24.16 -15.83 7.08
C GLY A 5 24.95 -14.94 6.12
N ALA A 6 25.03 -15.33 4.85
CA ALA A 6 25.45 -14.45 3.77
C ALA A 6 24.36 -13.39 3.53
N GLY A 7 24.25 -12.42 4.45
CA GLY A 7 23.29 -11.33 4.33
C GLY A 7 23.58 -10.49 3.08
N THR A 8 22.52 -9.99 2.44
CA THR A 8 22.64 -9.09 1.29
C THR A 8 23.08 -7.70 1.77
N ILE A 9 24.28 -7.28 1.36
CA ILE A 9 24.74 -5.89 1.56
C ILE A 9 24.10 -5.03 0.48
N ILE A 10 23.16 -4.17 0.87
CA ILE A 10 22.54 -3.19 -0.02
C ILE A 10 23.46 -1.96 -0.08
N PHE A 11 24.11 -1.75 -1.22
CA PHE A 11 24.85 -0.52 -1.47
C PHE A 11 23.90 0.58 -1.93
N PRO A 12 24.11 1.83 -1.52
CA PRO A 12 23.37 2.95 -2.08
C PRO A 12 23.62 3.01 -3.59
N ASP A 13 22.57 3.21 -4.38
CA ASP A 13 22.68 3.47 -5.81
C ASP A 13 23.58 4.70 -5.98
N GLN A 14 24.80 4.50 -6.48
CA GLN A 14 25.69 5.62 -6.74
C GLN A 14 25.01 6.51 -7.80
N PRO A 15 24.95 7.84 -7.59
CA PRO A 15 24.47 8.74 -8.62
C PRO A 15 25.32 8.49 -9.86
N SER A 16 24.66 8.14 -10.95
CA SER A 16 25.24 7.72 -12.21
C SER A 16 26.32 8.71 -12.66
N GLY A 17 27.57 8.24 -12.58
CA GLY A 17 28.75 8.96 -13.05
C GLY A 17 29.75 9.22 -11.94
N MET A 18 30.69 8.29 -11.70
CA MET A 18 32.13 8.54 -11.59
C MET A 18 32.86 7.26 -11.08
N CYS A 19 33.87 6.85 -11.84
CA CYS A 19 35.03 6.01 -11.50
C CYS A 19 34.84 4.67 -10.79
N ALA A 20 34.95 3.60 -11.57
CA ALA A 20 35.33 2.26 -11.12
C ALA A 20 36.78 2.24 -10.60
N LEU A 21 36.95 2.46 -9.29
CA LEU A 21 38.18 2.06 -8.58
C LEU A 21 38.05 0.61 -8.12
N LYS A 22 39.15 -0.14 -8.31
CA LYS A 22 39.32 -1.60 -8.14
C LYS A 22 38.50 -2.17 -6.97
N ARG A 23 37.44 -2.92 -7.30
CA ARG A 23 36.68 -3.76 -6.35
C ARG A 23 37.22 -5.18 -6.43
N ASN A 24 37.55 -5.78 -5.28
CA ASN A 24 38.01 -7.18 -5.17
C ASN A 24 36.86 -8.20 -5.17
N THR A 25 35.61 -7.75 -5.32
CA THR A 25 34.46 -8.58 -5.62
C THR A 25 33.83 -8.08 -6.91
N PRO A 26 33.71 -8.92 -7.96
CA PRO A 26 33.00 -8.51 -9.16
C PRO A 26 31.58 -8.10 -8.78
N PRO A 27 31.02 -7.02 -9.37
CA PRO A 27 29.60 -6.74 -9.22
C PRO A 27 28.82 -8.00 -9.61
N PRO A 28 27.73 -8.35 -8.91
CA PRO A 28 26.95 -9.52 -9.25
C PRO A 28 26.57 -9.40 -10.73
N SER A 29 26.90 -10.43 -11.51
CA SER A 29 26.56 -10.44 -12.92
C SER A 29 25.05 -10.32 -13.06
N SER A 30 24.57 -9.70 -14.15
CA SER A 30 23.14 -9.63 -14.45
C SER A 30 22.47 -11.02 -14.33
N LYS A 31 23.21 -12.07 -14.66
CA LYS A 31 22.79 -13.46 -14.52
C LYS A 31 22.57 -13.90 -13.07
N VAL A 32 23.45 -13.53 -12.12
CA VAL A 32 23.29 -13.84 -10.68
C VAL A 32 22.14 -13.04 -10.06
N LEU A 33 21.89 -11.82 -10.54
CA LEU A 33 20.73 -11.03 -10.11
C LEU A 33 19.43 -11.68 -10.60
N LEU A 34 19.39 -12.13 -11.85
CA LEU A 34 18.24 -12.82 -12.44
C LEU A 34 17.98 -14.19 -11.78
N GLU A 35 19.02 -14.99 -11.51
CA GLU A 35 18.89 -16.27 -10.80
C GLU A 35 18.34 -16.12 -9.37
N ASN A 36 18.62 -14.98 -8.72
CA ASN A 36 18.08 -14.64 -7.40
C ASN A 36 16.78 -13.83 -7.46
N GLY A 37 16.08 -13.82 -8.60
CA GLY A 37 14.75 -13.23 -8.72
C GLY A 37 14.71 -11.70 -8.79
N TYR A 38 15.85 -11.03 -8.99
CA TYR A 38 15.89 -9.60 -9.33
C TYR A 38 15.57 -9.41 -10.82
N GLN A 39 14.39 -9.86 -11.25
CA GLN A 39 13.80 -9.36 -12.49
C GLN A 39 13.45 -7.89 -12.27
N LEU A 40 13.76 -7.06 -13.26
CA LEU A 40 13.21 -5.70 -13.43
C LEU A 40 11.71 -5.75 -13.76
N ASP A 41 10.99 -6.70 -13.18
CA ASP A 41 9.58 -6.88 -13.37
C ASP A 41 8.86 -5.91 -12.44
N LEU A 42 8.60 -4.71 -12.97
CA LEU A 42 7.81 -3.66 -12.31
C LEU A 42 6.35 -4.09 -12.09
N SER A 43 5.93 -5.27 -12.55
CA SER A 43 4.61 -5.83 -12.27
C SER A 43 4.50 -6.44 -10.86
N ARG A 44 5.63 -6.79 -10.23
CA ARG A 44 5.65 -7.41 -8.89
C ARG A 44 5.27 -6.42 -7.80
N ARG A 45 3.98 -6.37 -7.48
CA ARG A 45 3.40 -5.60 -6.36
C ARG A 45 3.48 -6.36 -5.04
N HIS A 46 4.68 -6.83 -4.68
CA HIS A 46 4.88 -7.50 -3.39
C HIS A 46 5.94 -6.80 -2.53
N PRO A 47 5.82 -6.87 -1.20
CA PRO A 47 6.90 -6.46 -0.31
C PRO A 47 8.19 -7.18 -0.65
N THR A 48 9.32 -6.50 -0.45
CA THR A 48 10.65 -7.06 -0.71
C THR A 48 11.15 -7.85 0.48
N ALA A 49 10.88 -7.38 1.70
CA ALA A 49 11.33 -8.03 2.92
C ALA A 49 10.43 -7.69 4.11
N VAL A 50 10.44 -8.59 5.10
CA VAL A 50 9.97 -8.33 6.46
C VAL A 50 11.17 -8.36 7.39
N THR A 51 11.27 -7.40 8.31
CA THR A 51 12.35 -7.30 9.27
C THR A 51 11.80 -7.14 10.67
N ILE A 52 12.55 -7.63 11.66
CA ILE A 52 12.22 -7.45 13.07
C ILE A 52 13.42 -6.91 13.83
N LYS A 53 13.15 -6.00 14.78
CA LYS A 53 14.13 -5.44 15.70
C LYS A 53 13.63 -5.63 17.12
N ASP A 54 14.34 -6.48 17.86
CA ASP A 54 14.05 -6.85 19.23
C ASP A 54 14.63 -5.83 20.24
N ASN A 55 14.34 -6.01 21.53
CA ASN A 55 14.83 -5.16 22.62
C ASN A 55 14.54 -3.65 22.43
N VAL A 56 13.25 -3.34 22.20
CA VAL A 56 12.76 -1.98 22.01
C VAL A 56 11.91 -1.56 23.21
N TRP A 57 12.08 -0.31 23.65
CA TRP A 57 11.22 0.33 24.64
C TRP A 57 10.30 1.34 23.96
N VAL A 58 9.02 1.29 24.30
CA VAL A 58 8.05 2.28 23.85
C VAL A 58 7.79 3.28 24.97
N LEU A 59 8.03 4.56 24.68
CA LEU A 59 7.73 5.67 25.58
C LEU A 59 6.53 6.43 25.04
N ASN A 60 5.47 6.50 25.84
CA ASN A 60 4.30 7.32 25.56
C ASN A 60 4.32 8.53 26.49
N ILE A 61 4.48 9.70 25.92
CA ILE A 61 4.53 10.99 26.61
C ILE A 61 3.22 11.74 26.32
N HIS A 62 2.44 11.98 27.37
CA HIS A 62 1.26 12.81 27.33
C HIS A 62 1.61 14.25 27.72
N SER A 63 1.31 15.19 26.84
CA SER A 63 1.47 16.62 27.10
C SER A 63 0.35 17.11 28.00
N ASN A 64 0.71 17.73 29.12
CA ASN A 64 -0.28 18.39 30.01
C ASN A 64 -0.74 19.76 29.46
N ARG A 65 -0.26 20.16 28.27
CA ARG A 65 -0.61 21.44 27.62
C ARG A 65 -1.74 21.24 26.62
N LYS A 66 -2.60 22.25 26.45
CA LYS A 66 -3.77 22.23 25.55
C LYS A 66 -3.46 21.98 24.06
N SER A 67 -2.21 22.10 23.65
CA SER A 67 -1.75 21.75 22.29
C SER A 67 -0.26 21.41 22.35
N VAL A 68 0.17 20.42 21.57
CA VAL A 68 1.59 20.12 21.37
C VAL A 68 2.22 21.28 20.58
N SER A 69 3.00 22.12 21.26
CA SER A 69 3.78 23.17 20.64
C SER A 69 5.08 22.61 20.03
N HIS A 70 5.64 23.26 19.02
CA HIS A 70 6.96 22.90 18.45
C HIS A 70 8.06 22.80 19.52
N GLY A 71 7.99 23.63 20.56
CA GLY A 71 8.91 23.56 21.71
C GLY A 71 8.76 22.32 22.61
N PHE A 72 7.62 21.60 22.57
CA PHE A 72 7.47 20.35 23.31
C PHE A 72 8.35 19.24 22.73
N PHE A 73 8.34 19.10 21.39
CA PHE A 73 9.22 18.17 20.68
C PHE A 73 10.70 18.50 20.92
N GLU A 74 11.05 19.79 20.83
CA GLU A 74 12.43 20.25 21.10
C GLU A 74 12.92 19.80 22.48
N GLN A 75 12.10 19.97 23.52
CA GLN A 75 12.47 19.58 24.89
C GLN A 75 12.63 18.06 25.04
N ILE A 76 11.78 17.27 24.37
CA ILE A 76 11.87 15.81 24.38
C ILE A 76 13.16 15.35 23.69
N PHE A 77 13.40 15.79 22.46
CA PHE A 77 14.59 15.39 21.72
C PHE A 77 15.87 15.93 22.35
N SER A 78 15.88 17.15 22.89
CA SER A 78 17.03 17.67 23.64
C SER A 78 17.32 16.84 24.89
N THR A 79 16.28 16.35 25.58
CA THR A 79 16.47 15.47 26.75
C THR A 79 17.06 14.13 26.32
N LEU A 80 16.55 13.51 25.25
CA LEU A 80 17.06 12.24 24.74
C LEU A 80 18.50 12.35 24.21
N ASP A 81 18.81 13.43 23.50
CA ASP A 81 20.13 13.70 22.93
C ASP A 81 21.22 13.86 24.00
N ARG A 82 20.89 14.48 25.15
CA ARG A 82 21.82 14.59 26.30
C ARG A 82 22.30 13.24 26.83
N TYR A 83 21.48 12.20 26.69
CA TYR A 83 21.79 10.84 27.12
C TYR A 83 22.19 9.93 25.94
N GLY A 84 22.34 10.49 24.73
CA GLY A 84 22.76 9.73 23.54
C GLY A 84 21.74 8.69 23.08
N ILE A 85 20.45 8.89 23.37
CA ILE A 85 19.39 7.92 23.05
C ILE A 85 18.84 8.19 21.65
N ALA A 86 19.02 7.23 20.75
CA ALA A 86 18.48 7.28 19.40
C ALA A 86 17.01 6.80 19.37
N VAL A 87 16.18 7.54 18.64
CA VAL A 87 14.76 7.21 18.41
C VAL A 87 14.62 6.52 17.05
N ASP A 88 13.97 5.35 17.02
CA ASP A 88 13.74 4.61 15.77
C ASP A 88 12.42 5.00 15.11
N LEU A 89 11.33 4.94 15.88
CA LEU A 89 9.98 5.25 15.39
C LEU A 89 9.34 6.33 16.24
N ILE A 90 8.54 7.15 15.59
CA ILE A 90 7.76 8.21 16.22
C ILE A 90 6.34 8.12 15.67
N SER A 91 5.38 8.20 16.58
CA SER A 91 3.97 8.34 16.27
C SER A 91 3.41 9.47 17.12
N THR A 92 2.74 10.43 16.47
CA THR A 92 2.28 11.66 17.11
C THR A 92 0.77 11.78 17.02
N SER A 93 0.20 12.39 18.05
CA SER A 93 -1.18 12.84 18.12
C SER A 93 -1.20 14.31 18.54
N GLU A 94 -2.38 14.89 18.71
CA GLU A 94 -2.53 16.30 19.13
C GLU A 94 -1.95 16.57 20.52
N VAL A 95 -2.02 15.58 21.41
CA VAL A 95 -1.58 15.69 22.83
C VAL A 95 -0.64 14.56 23.28
N HIS A 96 -0.41 13.54 22.46
CA HIS A 96 0.44 12.39 22.79
C HIS A 96 1.58 12.25 21.78
N ILE A 97 2.76 11.87 22.29
CA ILE A 97 3.88 11.41 21.47
C ILE A 97 4.26 10.03 21.96
N SER A 98 4.30 9.09 21.03
CA SER A 98 4.76 7.73 21.25
C SER A 98 6.07 7.54 20.49
N MET A 99 7.11 7.07 21.17
CA MET A 99 8.44 6.86 20.60
C MET A 99 8.90 5.44 20.87
N ALA A 100 9.45 4.78 19.86
CA ALA A 100 10.12 3.49 20.01
C ALA A 100 11.64 3.72 20.02
N LEU A 101 12.29 3.27 21.08
CA LEU A 101 13.71 3.48 21.36
C LEU A 101 14.40 2.12 21.41
N SER A 102 15.54 1.98 20.76
CA SER A 102 16.39 0.81 20.94
C SER A 102 17.27 0.95 22.16
N VAL A 103 17.29 -0.10 22.99
CA VAL A 103 18.14 -0.14 24.18
C VAL A 103 19.56 -0.53 23.78
N ASN A 104 20.27 0.41 23.17
CA ASN A 104 21.71 0.32 22.94
C ASN A 104 22.52 1.00 24.07
N VAL A 105 21.81 1.64 25.01
CA VAL A 105 22.34 2.48 26.08
C VAL A 105 22.19 1.75 27.42
N ILE A 106 23.02 2.11 28.40
CA ILE A 106 22.95 1.57 29.76
C ILE A 106 21.57 1.91 30.36
N GLU A 107 20.86 0.93 30.93
CA GLU A 107 19.53 1.12 31.52
C GLU A 107 19.46 2.29 32.52
N ALA A 108 20.55 2.54 33.24
CA ALA A 108 20.67 3.65 34.19
C ALA A 108 20.57 5.04 33.54
N GLU A 109 21.04 5.21 32.29
CA GLU A 109 20.92 6.47 31.56
C GLU A 109 19.52 6.65 30.99
N MET A 110 18.90 5.55 30.55
CA MET A 110 17.51 5.54 30.10
C MET A 110 16.56 5.95 31.23
N GLU A 111 16.76 5.47 32.45
CA GLU A 111 15.93 5.84 33.61
C GLU A 111 16.07 7.34 33.95
N LYS A 112 17.30 7.88 33.89
CA LYS A 112 17.54 9.33 34.07
C LYS A 112 16.89 10.17 32.96
N ALA A 113 16.90 9.67 31.72
CA ALA A 113 16.21 10.32 30.61
C ALA A 113 14.70 10.33 30.85
N ILE A 114 14.11 9.21 31.29
CA ILE A 114 12.69 9.12 31.63
C ILE A 114 12.33 10.11 32.76
N GLU A 115 13.17 10.25 33.77
CA GLU A 115 12.97 11.22 34.86
C GLU A 115 12.99 12.66 34.34
N GLY A 116 13.90 12.99 33.41
CA GLY A 116 13.90 14.28 32.72
C GLY A 116 12.64 14.53 31.89
N LEU A 117 12.15 13.51 31.18
CA LEU A 117 10.93 13.58 30.37
C LEU A 117 9.66 13.75 31.23
N ARG A 118 9.64 13.20 32.45
CA ARG A 118 8.53 13.37 33.41
C ARG A 118 8.32 14.82 33.86
N LEU A 119 9.33 15.68 33.73
CA LEU A 119 9.20 17.12 33.98
C LEU A 119 8.40 17.84 32.88
N ILE A 120 8.37 17.26 31.69
CA ILE A 120 7.74 17.84 30.50
C ILE A 120 6.29 17.37 30.36
N GLY A 121 6.01 16.11 30.73
CA GLY A 121 4.68 15.51 30.63
C GLY A 121 4.57 14.18 31.38
N THR A 122 3.41 13.54 31.27
CA THR A 122 3.18 12.23 31.90
C THR A 122 3.77 11.14 31.00
N VAL A 123 4.76 10.41 31.51
CA VAL A 123 5.47 9.37 30.74
C VAL A 123 5.03 7.98 31.19
N SER A 124 4.64 7.15 30.24
CA SER A 124 4.45 5.71 30.41
C SER A 124 5.45 4.94 29.55
N VAL A 125 5.92 3.82 30.07
CA VAL A 125 7.02 3.04 29.48
C VAL A 125 6.55 1.60 29.34
N SER A 126 6.59 1.08 28.11
CA SER A 126 6.36 -0.32 27.79
C SER A 126 7.69 -0.94 27.37
N LYS A 127 8.14 -1.93 28.14
CA LYS A 127 9.36 -2.72 27.87
C LYS A 127 9.01 -3.99 27.10
N ASP A 128 10.03 -4.73 26.68
CA ASP A 128 9.90 -6.04 26.02
C ASP A 128 9.05 -5.96 24.73
N MET A 129 9.33 -4.94 23.93
CA MET A 129 8.68 -4.69 22.64
C MET A 129 9.63 -4.99 21.48
N ALA A 130 9.07 -5.27 20.31
CA ALA A 130 9.79 -5.44 19.06
C ALA A 130 9.17 -4.60 17.95
N ILE A 131 10.01 -4.04 17.08
CA ILE A 131 9.58 -3.34 15.86
C ILE A 131 9.53 -4.35 14.72
N LEU A 132 8.35 -4.55 14.16
CA LEU A 132 8.13 -5.28 12.92
C LEU A 132 8.00 -4.28 11.77
N SER A 133 8.80 -4.46 10.73
CA SER A 133 8.79 -3.57 9.56
C SER A 133 8.63 -4.36 8.27
N LEU A 134 7.74 -3.89 7.40
CA LEU A 134 7.54 -4.41 6.06
C LEU A 134 8.14 -3.42 5.07
N VAL A 135 9.05 -3.88 4.22
CA VAL A 135 9.84 -3.02 3.33
C VAL A 135 9.61 -3.41 1.87
N GLY A 136 9.40 -2.43 0.99
CA GLY A 136 9.32 -2.66 -0.46
C GLY A 136 9.52 -1.40 -1.30
N LYS A 137 10.20 -1.55 -2.45
CA LYS A 137 10.59 -0.43 -3.34
C LYS A 137 9.41 0.34 -3.96
N GLN A 138 8.18 -0.20 -3.89
CA GLN A 138 6.97 0.40 -4.47
C GLN A 138 5.75 0.29 -3.55
N MET A 139 5.94 0.35 -2.23
CA MET A 139 4.83 0.17 -1.28
C MET A 139 3.72 1.23 -1.45
N LYS A 140 4.05 2.45 -1.88
CA LYS A 140 3.11 3.48 -2.37
C LYS A 140 2.05 3.00 -3.37
N ASN A 141 2.44 2.13 -4.30
CA ASN A 141 1.57 1.65 -5.38
C ASN A 141 0.85 0.34 -5.02
N MET A 142 1.12 -0.22 -3.84
CA MET A 142 0.51 -1.45 -3.34
C MET A 142 -0.70 -1.13 -2.45
N VAL A 143 -1.79 -0.65 -3.04
CA VAL A 143 -3.02 -0.36 -2.28
C VAL A 143 -3.51 -1.63 -1.58
N GLY A 144 -3.82 -1.53 -0.29
CA GLY A 144 -4.32 -2.63 0.52
C GLY A 144 -3.24 -3.45 1.23
N ILE A 145 -1.94 -3.23 0.95
CA ILE A 145 -0.87 -3.99 1.60
C ILE A 145 -0.80 -3.79 3.12
N SER A 146 -0.99 -2.56 3.59
CA SER A 146 -1.06 -2.24 5.02
C SER A 146 -2.25 -2.95 5.67
N GLY A 147 -3.39 -2.95 4.95
CA GLY A 147 -4.60 -3.65 5.38
C GLY A 147 -4.37 -5.16 5.50
N ARG A 148 -3.73 -5.79 4.50
CA ARG A 148 -3.35 -7.21 4.56
C ARG A 148 -2.41 -7.49 5.73
N MET A 149 -1.36 -6.70 5.89
CA MET A 149 -0.39 -6.84 7.00
C MET A 149 -1.11 -6.84 8.36
N PHE A 150 -1.91 -5.81 8.65
CA PHE A 150 -2.60 -5.72 9.94
C PHE A 150 -3.71 -6.76 10.11
N SER A 151 -4.43 -7.12 9.04
CA SER A 151 -5.43 -8.19 9.08
C SER A 151 -4.79 -9.54 9.41
N THR A 152 -3.62 -9.81 8.84
CA THR A 152 -2.85 -11.03 9.10
C THR A 152 -2.39 -11.10 10.56
N LEU A 153 -1.87 -10.01 11.11
CA LEU A 153 -1.49 -9.94 12.53
C LEU A 153 -2.71 -10.12 13.44
N ALA A 154 -3.85 -9.51 13.10
CA ALA A 154 -5.09 -9.64 13.86
C ALA A 154 -5.61 -11.09 13.85
N LYS A 155 -5.59 -11.78 12.70
CA LYS A 155 -5.95 -13.21 12.59
C LYS A 155 -5.05 -14.10 13.45
N ALA A 156 -3.77 -13.73 13.60
CA ALA A 156 -2.82 -14.44 14.46
C ALA A 156 -2.96 -14.10 15.95
N GLY A 157 -3.89 -13.20 16.33
CA GLY A 157 -4.09 -12.77 17.72
C GLY A 157 -2.95 -11.90 18.27
N ILE A 158 -2.24 -11.18 17.40
CA ILE A 158 -1.09 -10.35 17.77
C ILE A 158 -1.57 -8.91 17.96
N ASN A 159 -1.37 -8.38 19.16
CA ASN A 159 -1.73 -7.00 19.48
C ASN A 159 -0.67 -6.03 18.95
N ILE A 160 -1.12 -4.86 18.46
CA ILE A 160 -0.26 -3.80 17.95
C ILE A 160 -0.32 -2.62 18.91
N GLU A 161 0.84 -2.22 19.44
CA GLU A 161 0.97 -1.12 20.38
C GLU A 161 1.10 0.23 19.68
N MET A 162 1.85 0.25 18.58
CA MET A 162 2.16 1.47 17.83
C MET A 162 2.24 1.16 16.34
N ILE A 163 1.78 2.10 15.51
CA ILE A 163 1.95 2.08 14.07
C ILE A 163 2.70 3.36 13.65
N SER A 164 3.66 3.20 12.75
CA SER A 164 4.39 4.32 12.13
C SER A 164 4.62 4.03 10.64
N GLN A 165 4.19 4.95 9.80
CA GLN A 165 4.40 4.91 8.35
C GLN A 165 4.98 6.27 7.92
N GLY A 166 6.13 6.23 7.24
CA GLY A 166 6.77 7.42 6.70
C GLY A 166 6.18 7.87 5.38
N ALA A 167 6.43 9.13 5.02
CA ALA A 167 5.95 9.76 3.77
C ALA A 167 6.58 9.18 2.49
N SER A 168 7.71 8.47 2.60
CA SER A 168 8.30 7.76 1.46
C SER A 168 7.50 6.53 1.06
N GLU A 169 6.62 6.02 1.94
CA GLU A 169 5.76 4.86 1.69
C GLU A 169 6.56 3.67 1.15
N ILE A 170 7.80 3.50 1.63
CA ILE A 170 8.71 2.38 1.34
C ILE A 170 8.69 1.35 2.49
N ASN A 171 8.31 1.81 3.69
CA ASN A 171 8.31 1.02 4.92
C ASN A 171 7.04 1.29 5.73
N ILE A 172 6.41 0.23 6.19
CA ILE A 172 5.37 0.26 7.23
C ILE A 172 5.93 -0.46 8.44
N SER A 173 5.94 0.23 9.58
CA SER A 173 6.43 -0.34 10.83
C SER A 173 5.34 -0.35 11.89
N CYS A 174 5.30 -1.43 12.66
CA CYS A 174 4.47 -1.52 13.85
C CYS A 174 5.26 -2.09 15.02
N VAL A 175 4.81 -1.79 16.23
CA VAL A 175 5.42 -2.28 17.46
C VAL A 175 4.49 -3.30 18.10
N ILE A 176 5.05 -4.44 18.45
CA ILE A 176 4.36 -5.60 19.03
C ILE A 176 5.12 -6.08 20.26
N LEU A 177 4.50 -6.94 21.07
CA LEU A 177 5.21 -7.59 22.17
C LEU A 177 6.33 -8.48 21.63
N GLU A 178 7.53 -8.38 22.21
CA GLU A 178 8.73 -9.12 21.77
C GLU A 178 8.51 -10.64 21.80
N ARG A 179 7.76 -11.15 22.79
CA ARG A 179 7.40 -12.59 22.85
C ARG A 179 6.61 -13.09 21.62
N GLN A 180 5.94 -12.19 20.88
CA GLN A 180 5.18 -12.51 19.67
C GLN A 180 5.96 -12.22 18.38
N ALA A 181 7.20 -11.73 18.49
CA ALA A 181 8.05 -11.31 17.37
C ALA A 181 8.20 -12.39 16.28
N ILE A 182 8.64 -13.59 16.69
CA ILE A 182 8.87 -14.71 15.77
C ILE A 182 7.58 -15.16 15.10
N GLN A 183 6.48 -15.23 15.87
CA GLN A 183 5.17 -15.59 15.32
C GLN A 183 4.72 -14.56 14.28
N ALA A 184 4.81 -13.26 14.59
CA ALA A 184 4.44 -12.18 13.69
C ALA A 184 5.24 -12.24 12.38
N LEU A 185 6.55 -12.42 12.48
CA LEU A 185 7.45 -12.51 11.34
C LEU A 185 7.08 -13.69 10.44
N ASN A 186 6.86 -14.87 11.02
CA ASN A 186 6.50 -16.07 10.26
C ASN A 186 5.16 -15.92 9.55
N VAL A 187 4.12 -15.45 10.24
CA VAL A 187 2.78 -15.31 9.64
C VAL A 187 2.80 -14.27 8.52
N ILE A 188 3.49 -13.12 8.72
CA ILE A 188 3.64 -12.11 7.67
C ILE A 188 4.45 -12.65 6.49
N HIS A 189 5.52 -13.41 6.75
CA HIS A 189 6.33 -14.01 5.69
C HIS A 189 5.54 -15.03 4.87
N THR A 190 4.75 -15.88 5.51
CA THR A 190 3.89 -16.84 4.81
C THR A 190 2.86 -16.10 3.95
N GLU A 191 2.12 -15.16 4.52
CA GLU A 191 0.98 -14.52 3.86
C GLU A 191 1.37 -13.47 2.80
N LEU A 192 2.44 -12.71 3.01
CA LEU A 192 2.81 -11.59 2.12
C LEU A 192 4.00 -11.87 1.21
N LEU A 193 4.84 -12.87 1.53
CA LEU A 193 6.03 -13.21 0.76
C LEU A 193 5.96 -14.61 0.13
N SER A 194 5.25 -15.57 0.74
CA SER A 194 5.22 -16.97 0.26
C SER A 194 3.98 -17.31 -0.56
N ASN A 195 2.81 -16.77 -0.21
CA ASN A 195 1.53 -17.00 -0.92
C ASN A 195 1.41 -16.25 -2.26
N VAL A 196 2.53 -15.93 -2.90
CA VAL A 196 2.59 -15.18 -4.17
C VAL A 196 2.29 -16.08 -5.38
N ALA A 197 2.12 -17.39 -5.19
CA ALA A 197 1.96 -18.35 -6.30
C ALA A 197 0.51 -18.65 -6.73
N GLU A 198 -0.52 -18.25 -5.96
CA GLU A 198 -1.90 -18.69 -6.24
C GLU A 198 -2.95 -17.58 -6.35
N GLU A 199 -2.61 -16.30 -6.14
CA GLU A 199 -3.58 -15.19 -6.26
C GLU A 199 -3.56 -14.49 -7.65
N ASP A 200 -2.66 -14.89 -8.56
CA ASP A 200 -2.53 -14.24 -9.87
C ASP A 200 -3.48 -14.78 -10.97
N GLU A 201 -4.31 -15.80 -10.70
CA GLU A 201 -5.30 -16.31 -11.67
C GLU A 201 -6.73 -15.78 -11.51
N ASP A 202 -7.10 -15.11 -10.40
CA ASP A 202 -8.47 -14.58 -10.21
C ASP A 202 -8.58 -13.05 -10.34
N THR A 203 -7.50 -12.38 -10.76
CA THR A 203 -7.54 -10.92 -11.00
C THR A 203 -7.25 -10.51 -12.46
N THR A 204 -6.86 -11.45 -13.32
CA THR A 204 -6.48 -11.23 -14.74
C THR A 204 -7.47 -11.82 -15.76
N ALA A 205 -8.68 -12.20 -15.34
CA ALA A 205 -9.87 -12.16 -16.20
C ALA A 205 -10.35 -10.70 -16.48
N LYS A 206 -9.66 -9.70 -15.92
CA LYS A 206 -9.58 -8.34 -16.46
C LYS A 206 -8.17 -8.09 -16.97
N MET A 207 -8.02 -8.04 -18.30
CA MET A 207 -6.82 -7.58 -19.02
C MET A 207 -5.65 -8.57 -18.82
N THR A 208 -5.14 -9.33 -19.79
CA THR A 208 -5.01 -9.14 -21.25
C THR A 208 -4.30 -10.39 -21.80
N THR A 209 -4.64 -10.83 -23.00
CA THR A 209 -3.79 -11.64 -23.90
C THR A 209 -3.58 -10.78 -25.14
N THR A 210 -2.44 -10.64 -25.80
CA THR A 210 -1.15 -11.34 -25.85
C THR A 210 -0.35 -10.56 -26.91
N ASP A 211 0.93 -10.25 -26.62
CA ASP A 211 2.14 -10.56 -27.42
C ASP A 211 2.18 -10.17 -28.94
N ASP A 212 3.24 -9.65 -29.56
CA ASP A 212 4.68 -9.61 -29.29
C ASP A 212 5.38 -8.56 -30.19
N ASP A 213 6.66 -8.31 -29.88
CA ASP A 213 7.78 -7.92 -30.75
C ASP A 213 8.18 -6.44 -31.01
N ASP A 214 9.22 -6.08 -30.26
CA ASP A 214 10.57 -5.72 -30.72
C ASP A 214 11.02 -4.26 -30.98
N THR A 215 12.02 -3.91 -30.16
CA THR A 215 13.19 -3.04 -30.38
C THR A 215 13.06 -1.51 -30.37
N ASP A 216 13.68 -0.97 -29.32
CA ASP A 216 14.07 0.40 -29.08
C ASP A 216 14.80 1.09 -30.24
N LYS A 217 14.35 2.31 -30.56
CA LYS A 217 15.25 3.43 -30.85
C LYS A 217 14.80 4.71 -30.15
N GLU A 218 15.58 5.04 -29.12
CA GLU A 218 16.07 6.39 -28.81
C GLU A 218 15.05 7.53 -28.66
N SER A 219 14.69 7.78 -27.40
CA SER A 219 15.07 9.01 -26.71
C SER A 219 14.89 10.34 -27.47
N LYS A 220 13.68 10.63 -27.98
CA LYS A 220 13.26 12.01 -28.27
C LYS A 220 11.75 12.24 -28.38
N LYS A 221 10.94 11.48 -27.64
CA LYS A 221 9.47 11.48 -27.76
C LYS A 221 8.72 11.53 -26.42
N LYS A 222 9.34 12.02 -25.35
CA LYS A 222 8.76 11.97 -23.98
C LYS A 222 7.81 13.13 -23.62
N HIS A 223 7.61 14.12 -24.48
CA HIS A 223 6.62 15.18 -24.21
C HIS A 223 5.27 15.01 -24.92
N ASP A 224 5.17 14.14 -25.94
CA ASP A 224 3.91 13.90 -26.68
C ASP A 224 3.16 12.63 -26.24
N HIS A 225 3.81 11.68 -25.53
CA HIS A 225 3.17 10.41 -25.13
C HIS A 225 2.15 10.56 -23.98
N HIS A 226 2.34 11.52 -23.07
CA HIS A 226 1.41 11.73 -21.95
C HIS A 226 0.05 12.36 -22.35
N ALA A 227 -0.04 12.95 -23.56
CA ALA A 227 -1.30 13.46 -24.10
C ALA A 227 -2.07 12.35 -24.85
N LYS A 228 -1.38 11.49 -25.60
CA LYS A 228 -1.98 10.36 -26.32
C LYS A 228 -2.51 9.25 -25.40
N ASP A 229 -1.85 8.99 -24.26
CA ASP A 229 -2.35 8.02 -23.27
C ASP A 229 -3.66 8.47 -22.61
N ARG A 230 -3.88 9.79 -22.47
CA ARG A 230 -5.14 10.33 -21.93
C ARG A 230 -6.27 10.25 -22.94
N GLU A 231 -6.00 10.59 -24.20
CA GLU A 231 -6.98 10.48 -25.29
C GLU A 231 -7.38 9.02 -25.54
N GLY A 232 -6.41 8.09 -25.51
CA GLY A 232 -6.68 6.64 -25.60
C GLY A 232 -7.50 6.10 -24.42
N MET A 233 -7.21 6.54 -23.19
CA MET A 233 -8.02 6.19 -22.02
C MET A 233 -9.45 6.76 -22.09
N LEU A 234 -9.61 7.99 -22.58
CA LEU A 234 -10.93 8.62 -22.76
C LEU A 234 -11.72 7.97 -23.90
N GLN A 235 -11.09 7.61 -25.02
CA GLN A 235 -11.73 6.86 -26.12
C GLN A 235 -12.16 5.45 -25.68
N CYS A 236 -11.33 4.74 -24.89
CA CYS A 236 -11.75 3.47 -24.30
C CYS A 236 -12.90 3.63 -23.28
N ALA A 237 -12.93 4.74 -22.52
CA ALA A 237 -14.03 5.02 -21.61
C ALA A 237 -15.33 5.36 -22.36
N LEU A 238 -15.25 6.13 -23.46
CA LEU A 238 -16.37 6.43 -24.35
C LEU A 238 -16.91 5.15 -25.00
N ALA A 239 -16.05 4.29 -25.54
CA ALA A 239 -16.46 3.03 -26.17
C ALA A 239 -17.24 2.12 -25.18
N ARG A 240 -16.74 1.96 -23.95
CA ARG A 240 -17.42 1.16 -22.91
C ARG A 240 -18.75 1.75 -22.47
N ARG A 241 -18.88 3.08 -22.46
CA ARG A 241 -20.14 3.74 -22.09
C ARG A 241 -21.16 3.73 -23.21
N SER A 242 -20.70 3.78 -24.47
CA SER A 242 -21.55 3.58 -25.65
C SER A 242 -22.09 2.15 -25.70
N GLU A 243 -21.28 1.16 -25.35
CA GLU A 243 -21.70 -0.25 -25.24
C GLU A 243 -22.74 -0.44 -24.12
N GLU A 244 -22.55 0.17 -22.95
CA GLU A 244 -23.52 0.15 -21.85
C GLU A 244 -24.86 0.82 -22.21
N LEU A 245 -24.82 1.92 -22.97
CA LEU A 245 -26.03 2.59 -23.47
C LEU A 245 -26.76 1.72 -24.51
N HIS A 246 -26.02 1.03 -25.37
CA HIS A 246 -26.58 0.11 -26.36
C HIS A 246 -27.31 -1.05 -25.69
N ASP A 247 -26.71 -1.67 -24.67
CA ASP A 247 -27.32 -2.72 -23.85
C ASP A 247 -28.63 -2.26 -23.18
N LEU A 248 -28.63 -1.05 -22.61
CA LEU A 248 -29.82 -0.47 -21.96
C LEU A 248 -30.94 -0.19 -22.97
N SER A 249 -30.59 0.34 -24.14
CA SER A 249 -31.55 0.64 -25.22
C SER A 249 -32.17 -0.64 -25.80
N GLN A 250 -31.36 -1.68 -26.02
CA GLN A 250 -31.85 -2.98 -26.49
C GLN A 250 -32.79 -3.63 -25.46
N ALA A 251 -32.42 -3.60 -24.17
CA ALA A 251 -33.28 -4.10 -23.10
C ALA A 251 -34.60 -3.31 -22.97
N PHE A 252 -34.58 -2.01 -23.27
CA PHE A 252 -35.78 -1.17 -23.29
C PHE A 252 -36.70 -1.50 -24.47
N GLU A 253 -36.16 -1.70 -25.68
CA GLU A 253 -36.94 -2.14 -26.84
C GLU A 253 -37.58 -3.51 -26.63
N GLU A 254 -36.85 -4.45 -26.04
CA GLU A 254 -37.39 -5.76 -25.67
C GLU A 254 -38.52 -5.63 -24.64
N ALA A 255 -38.39 -4.71 -23.67
CA ALA A 255 -39.44 -4.43 -22.69
C ALA A 255 -40.70 -3.79 -23.30
N LEU A 256 -40.59 -3.07 -24.43
CA LEU A 256 -41.75 -2.51 -25.17
C LEU A 256 -42.67 -3.58 -25.76
N THR A 257 -42.17 -4.81 -25.94
CA THR A 257 -42.98 -5.95 -26.44
C THR A 257 -44.01 -6.47 -25.43
N GLY A 258 -44.05 -5.91 -24.21
CA GLY A 258 -45.19 -6.00 -23.31
C GLY A 258 -45.19 -7.17 -22.32
N LYS A 259 -44.07 -7.87 -22.14
CA LYS A 259 -43.92 -8.87 -21.09
C LYS A 259 -42.55 -8.74 -20.42
N LYS A 260 -42.53 -8.68 -19.09
CA LYS A 260 -41.29 -8.82 -18.32
C LYS A 260 -40.76 -10.23 -18.58
N PRO A 261 -39.49 -10.40 -18.99
CA PRO A 261 -38.93 -11.73 -19.21
C PRO A 261 -38.93 -12.51 -17.88
N LEU A 262 -39.28 -13.80 -17.93
CA LEU A 262 -39.36 -14.67 -16.75
C LEU A 262 -38.00 -14.89 -16.08
N ASP A 263 -36.94 -14.87 -16.89
CA ASP A 263 -35.56 -15.02 -16.45
C ASP A 263 -34.79 -13.70 -16.64
N PRO A 264 -33.78 -13.42 -15.79
CA PRO A 264 -32.95 -12.25 -15.95
C PRO A 264 -32.18 -12.32 -17.28
N PRO A 265 -32.05 -11.20 -18.02
CA PRO A 265 -31.33 -11.19 -19.28
C PRO A 265 -29.85 -11.55 -19.06
N THR A 266 -29.41 -12.61 -19.74
CA THR A 266 -28.03 -13.12 -19.70
C THR A 266 -27.18 -12.43 -20.76
N GLY A 267 -26.02 -11.89 -20.38
CA GLY A 267 -25.12 -11.18 -21.28
C GLY A 267 -25.29 -9.67 -21.34
N CYS A 268 -26.24 -9.09 -20.59
CA CYS A 268 -26.42 -7.64 -20.48
C CYS A 268 -25.62 -7.03 -19.31
N SER A 269 -25.40 -5.72 -19.36
CA SER A 269 -24.85 -4.93 -18.26
C SER A 269 -25.52 -5.21 -16.89
N VAL A 270 -24.72 -5.12 -15.82
CA VAL A 270 -25.14 -5.28 -14.42
C VAL A 270 -26.27 -4.32 -14.04
N ALA A 271 -26.35 -3.15 -14.70
CA ALA A 271 -27.42 -2.19 -14.51
C ALA A 271 -28.80 -2.75 -14.94
N VAL A 272 -28.85 -3.42 -16.09
CA VAL A 272 -30.06 -4.07 -16.64
C VAL A 272 -30.53 -5.20 -15.72
N GLN A 273 -29.60 -6.05 -15.28
CA GLN A 273 -29.90 -7.15 -14.36
C GLN A 273 -30.44 -6.63 -13.02
N ARG A 274 -29.86 -5.55 -12.50
CA ARG A 274 -30.30 -4.94 -11.24
C ARG A 274 -31.68 -4.30 -11.38
N ALA A 275 -31.96 -3.61 -12.49
CA ALA A 275 -33.28 -3.07 -12.79
C ALA A 275 -34.34 -4.18 -12.90
N TRP A 276 -33.98 -5.32 -13.47
CA TRP A 276 -34.87 -6.48 -13.60
C TRP A 276 -35.21 -7.09 -12.24
N VAL A 277 -34.22 -7.26 -11.36
CA VAL A 277 -34.41 -7.82 -10.00
C VAL A 277 -35.29 -6.92 -9.13
N HIS A 278 -35.16 -5.60 -9.26
CA HIS A 278 -35.85 -4.63 -8.38
C HIS A 278 -37.18 -4.12 -8.96
N SER A 279 -37.58 -4.58 -10.13
CA SER A 279 -38.86 -4.21 -10.74
C SER A 279 -39.96 -5.18 -10.33
N SER A 280 -41.14 -4.66 -10.02
CA SER A 280 -42.29 -5.49 -9.64
C SER A 280 -43.00 -6.05 -10.87
N ASP A 281 -43.22 -5.21 -11.89
CA ASP A 281 -43.93 -5.53 -13.13
C ASP A 281 -43.21 -4.97 -14.36
N ALA A 282 -43.68 -5.30 -15.56
CA ALA A 282 -43.10 -4.85 -16.83
C ALA A 282 -43.07 -3.31 -16.97
N HIS A 283 -44.06 -2.61 -16.41
CA HIS A 283 -44.12 -1.15 -16.41
C HIS A 283 -43.03 -0.52 -15.51
N ASP A 284 -42.88 -1.03 -14.29
CA ASP A 284 -41.85 -0.58 -13.34
C ASP A 284 -40.43 -0.91 -13.85
N TYR A 285 -40.27 -2.02 -14.57
CA TYR A 285 -39.02 -2.34 -15.25
C TYR A 285 -38.67 -1.32 -16.33
N ARG A 286 -39.66 -0.91 -17.13
CA ARG A 286 -39.50 0.09 -18.18
C ARG A 286 -39.14 1.47 -17.62
N ASP A 287 -39.87 1.93 -16.61
CA ASP A 287 -39.63 3.24 -15.99
C ASP A 287 -38.21 3.31 -15.39
N ARG A 288 -37.72 2.20 -14.82
CA ARG A 288 -36.35 2.11 -14.29
C ARG A 288 -35.27 2.08 -15.38
N LEU A 289 -35.54 1.43 -16.51
CA LEU A 289 -34.63 1.45 -17.65
C LEU A 289 -34.55 2.85 -18.27
N GLU A 290 -35.67 3.57 -18.35
CA GLU A 290 -35.72 4.95 -18.86
C GLU A 290 -34.82 5.88 -18.04
N VAL A 291 -34.91 5.83 -16.70
CA VAL A 291 -34.02 6.61 -15.81
C VAL A 291 -32.54 6.24 -15.98
N LEU A 292 -32.24 4.95 -16.19
CA LEU A 292 -30.86 4.49 -16.39
C LEU A 292 -30.30 4.93 -17.75
N ILE A 293 -31.13 4.99 -18.79
CA ILE A 293 -30.77 5.53 -20.10
C ILE A 293 -30.47 7.02 -19.97
N ASP A 294 -31.36 7.81 -19.35
CA ASP A 294 -31.14 9.24 -19.14
C ASP A 294 -29.84 9.53 -18.36
N GLU A 295 -29.55 8.76 -17.30
CA GLU A 295 -28.31 8.88 -16.55
C GLU A 295 -27.06 8.51 -17.37
N ALA A 296 -27.17 7.50 -18.24
CA ALA A 296 -26.08 7.05 -19.08
C ALA A 296 -25.77 8.06 -20.19
N GLU A 297 -26.79 8.61 -20.85
CA GLU A 297 -26.66 9.67 -21.86
C GLU A 297 -26.01 10.91 -21.26
N ALA A 298 -26.47 11.39 -20.11
CA ALA A 298 -25.89 12.56 -19.43
C ALA A 298 -24.43 12.34 -18.98
N ARG A 299 -24.00 11.09 -18.75
CA ARG A 299 -22.60 10.77 -18.44
C ARG A 299 -21.74 10.69 -19.70
N LEU A 300 -22.32 10.27 -20.82
CA LEU A 300 -21.65 10.16 -22.10
C LEU A 300 -21.38 11.56 -22.68
N GLU A 301 -22.36 12.46 -22.63
CA GLU A 301 -22.21 13.88 -23.03
C GLU A 301 -21.06 14.56 -22.26
N LYS A 302 -20.99 14.38 -20.93
CA LYS A 302 -19.88 14.90 -20.09
C LYS A 302 -18.51 14.32 -20.42
N LEU A 303 -18.45 13.14 -21.02
CA LEU A 303 -17.19 12.52 -21.44
C LEU A 303 -16.78 13.01 -22.83
N GLU A 304 -17.74 13.22 -23.73
CA GLU A 304 -17.52 13.84 -25.04
C GLU A 304 -17.05 15.30 -24.90
N GLU A 305 -17.60 16.08 -23.96
CA GLU A 305 -17.13 17.44 -23.66
C GLU A 305 -15.69 17.51 -23.12
N ARG A 306 -15.18 16.39 -22.57
CA ARG A 306 -13.84 16.29 -21.99
C ARG A 306 -12.80 15.76 -22.97
N LEU A 307 -13.24 15.25 -24.13
CA LEU A 307 -12.42 14.82 -25.25
C LEU A 307 -12.08 16.02 -26.14
#